data_AF-A0A450VMV5-F1
#
_entry.id   AF-A0A450VMV5-F1
#
_cell.length_a   1.000
_cell.length_b   1.000
_cell.length_c   1.000
_cell.angle_alpha   90.00
_cell.angle_beta   90.00
_cell.angle_gamma   90.00
#
_symmetry.space_group_name_H-M   'P 1'
#
loop_
_entity.id
_entity.type
_entity.pdbx_description
1 polymer ?
#
loop_
_entity_poly.entity_id
_entity_poly.type
_entity_poly.pdbx_seq_one_letter_code
_entity_poly.pdbx_strand_id
1 'polypeptide(L)'
;MASLTGTKTKTETESRKYLFVDDMPKYLDIQIQALREAGHRVEIASDLGVAWMWIEGERKADNPFDLVLADLLLARKTGEFGREDQQLRDGLRSKGYGDIPESGQALGLWRRRHEMRQPYCYVANFSWLWVENVDKQDPEFGGKTVEEPDDILMLNKSRLWPDNIEGKLLRARQAWEDEQWLS
;
A
#
# COMPACT_ATOMS: atom_id res chain seq x y z
N MET A 1 -40.75 22.13 -27.08
CA MET A 1 -39.95 22.38 -25.86
C MET A 1 -40.32 21.27 -24.88
N ALA A 2 -39.45 20.45 -24.29
CA ALA A 2 -38.02 20.53 -24.06
C ALA A 2 -37.37 19.15 -24.33
N SER A 3 -36.11 19.17 -24.76
CA SER A 3 -35.26 17.99 -24.92
C SER A 3 -34.50 17.79 -23.60
N LEU A 4 -34.68 16.63 -22.96
CA LEU A 4 -33.91 16.21 -21.79
C LEU A 4 -32.66 15.49 -22.28
N THR A 5 -31.60 16.25 -22.57
CA THR A 5 -30.25 15.68 -22.70
C THR A 5 -29.71 15.41 -21.31
N GLY A 6 -29.87 14.16 -20.84
CA GLY A 6 -29.14 13.65 -19.70
C GLY A 6 -27.66 13.54 -20.05
N THR A 7 -26.86 14.48 -19.56
CA THR A 7 -25.40 14.36 -19.52
C THR A 7 -25.02 13.22 -18.57
N LYS A 8 -24.69 12.06 -19.13
CA LYS A 8 -23.86 11.07 -18.43
C LYS A 8 -22.44 11.64 -18.37
N THR A 9 -22.06 12.19 -17.21
CA THR A 9 -20.65 12.45 -16.90
C THR A 9 -19.96 11.10 -16.79
N LYS A 10 -19.32 10.69 -17.89
CA LYS A 10 -18.29 9.67 -17.86
C LYS A 10 -17.11 10.33 -17.17
N THR A 11 -16.90 10.06 -15.88
CA THR A 11 -15.60 10.33 -15.26
C THR A 11 -14.60 9.49 -16.04
N GLU A 12 -13.84 10.12 -16.93
CA GLU A 12 -12.62 9.53 -17.45
C GLU A 12 -11.70 9.39 -16.25
N THR A 13 -11.67 8.20 -15.67
CA THR A 13 -10.69 7.89 -14.63
C THR A 13 -9.33 7.87 -15.30
N GLU A 14 -8.49 8.83 -14.95
CA GLU A 14 -7.10 8.87 -15.39
C GLU A 14 -6.48 7.49 -15.16
N SER A 15 -5.85 6.95 -16.21
CA SER A 15 -5.13 5.69 -16.13
C SER A 15 -4.02 5.84 -15.10
N ARG A 16 -3.97 4.92 -14.14
CA ARG A 16 -3.01 4.91 -13.02
C ARG A 16 -2.19 3.64 -13.05
N LYS A 17 -1.03 3.70 -12.41
CA LYS A 17 -0.02 2.65 -12.36
C LYS A 17 0.21 2.22 -10.91
N TYR A 18 -0.25 1.03 -10.59
CA TYR A 18 -0.15 0.43 -9.26
C TYR A 18 0.92 -0.66 -9.23
N LEU A 19 1.65 -0.74 -8.12
CA LEU A 19 2.53 -1.86 -7.80
C LEU A 19 1.99 -2.62 -6.60
N PHE A 20 1.64 -3.88 -6.78
CA PHE A 20 1.28 -4.78 -5.69
C PHE A 20 2.51 -5.58 -5.27
N VAL A 21 2.85 -5.57 -3.99
CA VAL A 21 3.92 -6.38 -3.41
C VAL A 21 3.26 -7.45 -2.55
N ASP A 22 3.13 -8.65 -3.09
CA ASP A 22 2.36 -9.74 -2.50
C ASP A 22 2.96 -11.08 -2.95
N ASP A 23 3.23 -11.98 -2.02
CA ASP A 23 3.80 -13.30 -2.30
C ASP A 23 2.75 -14.36 -2.63
N MET A 24 1.46 -14.01 -2.49
CA MET A 24 0.30 -14.82 -2.85
C MET A 24 -0.73 -14.01 -3.67
N PRO A 25 -0.34 -13.41 -4.81
CA PRO A 25 -1.16 -12.44 -5.54
C PRO A 25 -2.46 -13.01 -6.09
N LYS A 26 -2.58 -14.35 -6.20
CA LYS A 26 -3.80 -15.06 -6.58
C LYS A 26 -5.03 -14.68 -5.74
N TYR A 27 -4.83 -14.22 -4.51
CA TYR A 27 -5.92 -13.77 -3.64
C TYR A 27 -6.44 -12.37 -3.99
N LEU A 28 -5.75 -11.67 -4.89
CA LEU A 28 -6.11 -10.34 -5.39
C LEU A 28 -6.47 -10.36 -6.88
N ASP A 29 -6.54 -11.53 -7.53
CA ASP A 29 -6.74 -11.65 -8.98
C ASP A 29 -7.99 -10.90 -9.47
N ILE A 30 -9.10 -11.00 -8.73
CA ILE A 30 -10.37 -10.36 -9.12
C ILE A 30 -10.24 -8.83 -9.02
N GLN A 31 -9.57 -8.34 -7.97
CA GLN A 31 -9.32 -6.93 -7.73
C GLN A 31 -8.36 -6.34 -8.79
N ILE A 32 -7.30 -7.07 -9.10
CA ILE A 32 -6.32 -6.71 -10.14
C ILE A 32 -7.00 -6.67 -11.51
N GLN A 33 -7.86 -7.65 -11.79
CA GLN A 33 -8.63 -7.68 -13.03
C GLN A 33 -9.59 -6.48 -13.12
N ALA A 34 -10.29 -6.15 -12.04
CA ALA A 34 -11.18 -4.98 -12.00
C ALA A 34 -10.43 -3.66 -12.29
N LEU A 35 -9.25 -3.46 -11.69
CA LEU A 35 -8.41 -2.28 -11.95
C LEU A 35 -7.93 -2.23 -13.42
N ARG A 36 -7.56 -3.39 -13.99
CA ARG A 36 -7.14 -3.48 -15.40
C ARG A 36 -8.31 -3.20 -16.35
N GLU A 37 -9.49 -3.72 -16.06
CA GLU A 37 -10.72 -3.45 -16.83
C GLU A 37 -11.14 -1.98 -16.76
N ALA A 38 -10.86 -1.30 -15.64
CA ALA A 38 -11.00 0.15 -15.50
C ALA A 38 -9.93 0.96 -16.25
N GLY A 39 -8.96 0.30 -16.90
CA GLY A 39 -7.93 0.95 -17.72
C GLY A 39 -6.66 1.33 -16.95
N HIS A 40 -6.46 0.82 -15.73
CA HIS A 40 -5.23 1.01 -14.97
C HIS A 40 -4.16 -0.04 -15.30
N ARG A 41 -2.89 0.33 -15.12
CA ARG A 41 -1.74 -0.56 -15.18
C ARG A 41 -1.48 -1.13 -13.78
N VAL A 42 -1.38 -2.45 -13.68
CA VAL A 42 -1.11 -3.15 -12.41
C VAL A 42 0.06 -4.11 -12.59
N GLU A 43 1.15 -3.81 -11.89
CA GLU A 43 2.35 -4.64 -11.77
C GLU A 43 2.34 -5.38 -10.43
N ILE A 44 2.95 -6.57 -10.38
CA ILE A 44 2.98 -7.42 -9.18
C ILE A 44 4.40 -7.88 -8.91
N ALA A 45 4.96 -7.49 -7.78
CA ALA A 45 6.22 -8.00 -7.25
C ALA A 45 5.93 -9.06 -6.17
N SER A 46 6.69 -10.16 -6.18
CA SER A 46 6.52 -11.26 -5.22
C SER A 46 7.24 -11.05 -3.88
N ASP A 47 8.10 -10.03 -3.81
CA ASP A 47 8.80 -9.63 -2.59
C ASP A 47 9.27 -8.17 -2.69
N LEU A 48 9.75 -7.63 -1.57
CA LEU A 48 10.18 -6.23 -1.46
C LEU A 48 11.47 -5.93 -2.24
N GLY A 49 12.32 -6.91 -2.51
CA GLY A 49 13.58 -6.69 -3.24
C GLY A 49 13.28 -6.44 -4.71
N VAL A 50 12.41 -7.27 -5.30
CA VAL A 50 11.90 -7.05 -6.65
C VAL A 50 11.13 -5.73 -6.74
N ALA A 51 10.26 -5.47 -5.76
CA ALA A 51 9.52 -4.22 -5.69
C ALA A 51 10.46 -3.01 -5.65
N TRP A 52 11.49 -3.04 -4.80
CA TRP A 52 12.47 -1.97 -4.65
C TRP A 52 13.21 -1.69 -5.95
N MET A 53 13.69 -2.74 -6.64
CA MET A 53 14.30 -2.60 -7.96
C MET A 53 13.38 -1.89 -8.97
N TRP A 54 12.09 -2.24 -8.99
CA TRP A 54 11.13 -1.63 -9.91
C TRP A 54 10.81 -0.19 -9.54
N ILE A 55 10.62 0.10 -8.25
CA ILE A 55 10.42 1.45 -7.72
C ILE A 55 11.59 2.34 -8.12
N GLU A 56 12.82 1.89 -7.90
CA GLU A 56 14.00 2.65 -8.31
C GLU A 56 14.09 2.85 -9.82
N GLY A 57 13.83 1.81 -10.61
CA GLY A 57 13.90 1.86 -12.07
C GLY A 57 12.90 2.86 -12.65
N GLU A 58 11.65 2.79 -12.20
CA GLU A 58 10.56 3.65 -12.64
C GLU A 58 10.74 5.09 -12.18
N ARG A 59 11.26 5.30 -10.95
CA ARG A 59 11.66 6.62 -10.46
C ARG A 59 12.79 7.22 -11.30
N LYS A 60 13.82 6.44 -11.66
CA LYS A 60 14.94 6.90 -12.50
C LYS A 60 14.49 7.24 -13.93
N ALA A 61 13.40 6.61 -14.39
CA ALA A 61 12.78 6.86 -15.69
C ALA A 61 11.73 8.00 -15.66
N ASP A 62 11.58 8.71 -14.54
CA ASP A 62 10.57 9.77 -14.33
C ASP A 62 9.13 9.27 -14.57
N ASN A 63 8.86 8.01 -14.20
CA ASN A 63 7.58 7.33 -14.39
C ASN A 63 7.18 6.52 -13.14
N PRO A 64 7.17 7.15 -11.94
CA PRO A 64 6.93 6.46 -10.68
C PRO A 64 5.57 5.76 -10.64
N PHE A 65 5.42 4.84 -9.71
CA PHE A 65 4.10 4.26 -9.44
C PHE A 65 3.22 5.31 -8.76
N ASP A 66 1.93 5.31 -9.10
CA ASP A 66 0.94 6.19 -8.49
C ASP A 66 0.63 5.78 -7.05
N LEU A 67 0.71 4.48 -6.76
CA LEU A 67 0.61 3.92 -5.42
C LEU A 67 1.25 2.53 -5.38
N VAL A 68 2.08 2.27 -4.36
CA VAL A 68 2.58 0.92 -4.03
C VAL A 68 1.72 0.30 -2.93
N LEU A 69 1.25 -0.92 -3.11
CA LEU A 69 0.47 -1.66 -2.13
C LEU A 69 1.31 -2.82 -1.60
N ALA A 70 1.74 -2.77 -0.36
CA ALA A 70 2.58 -3.81 0.22
C ALA A 70 1.82 -4.71 1.18
N ASP A 71 1.82 -6.01 0.92
CA ASP A 71 1.33 -6.98 1.90
C ASP A 71 2.15 -6.87 3.18
N LEU A 72 1.46 -6.71 4.29
CA LEU A 72 2.09 -6.62 5.59
C LEU A 72 2.74 -7.94 6.02
N LEU A 73 2.23 -9.07 5.50
CA LEU A 73 2.63 -10.42 5.87
C LEU A 73 3.37 -11.14 4.73
N LEU A 74 4.40 -10.52 4.17
CA LEU A 74 5.24 -11.19 3.17
C LEU A 74 6.02 -12.35 3.81
N ALA A 75 5.89 -13.57 3.29
CA ALA A 75 6.61 -14.74 3.78
C ALA A 75 8.11 -14.69 3.43
N ARG A 76 8.48 -13.96 2.36
CA ARG A 76 9.87 -13.86 1.92
C ARG A 76 10.60 -12.73 2.63
N LYS A 77 11.76 -13.07 3.20
CA LYS A 77 12.72 -12.09 3.72
C LYS A 77 13.73 -11.72 2.65
N THR A 78 14.00 -10.44 2.55
CA THR A 78 15.05 -9.86 1.71
C THR A 78 16.15 -9.28 2.60
N GLY A 79 17.41 -9.33 2.17
CA GLY A 79 18.50 -8.76 2.97
C GLY A 79 18.39 -7.24 3.14
N GLU A 80 17.75 -6.58 2.18
CA GLU A 80 17.65 -5.12 2.05
C GLU A 80 16.88 -4.47 3.20
N PHE A 81 15.89 -5.16 3.76
CA PHE A 81 15.03 -4.68 4.85
C PHE A 81 15.29 -5.43 6.17
N GLY A 82 16.50 -5.97 6.36
CA GLY A 82 16.83 -6.81 7.52
C GLY A 82 16.77 -6.06 8.86
N ARG A 83 17.15 -4.77 8.89
CA ARG A 83 17.11 -3.95 10.11
C ARG A 83 15.67 -3.63 10.50
N GLU A 84 14.86 -3.29 9.53
CA GLU A 84 13.45 -2.98 9.67
C GLU A 84 12.67 -4.21 10.17
N ASP A 85 12.91 -5.39 9.57
CA ASP A 85 12.31 -6.67 10.03
C ASP A 85 12.54 -6.88 11.54
N GLN A 86 13.79 -6.68 12.00
CA GLN A 86 14.16 -6.96 13.38
C GLN A 86 13.44 -6.04 14.37
N GLN A 87 13.45 -4.73 14.11
CA GLN A 87 12.81 -3.75 14.98
C GLN A 87 11.29 -3.95 15.08
N LEU A 88 10.68 -4.32 13.96
CA LEU A 88 9.24 -4.53 13.89
C LEU A 88 8.83 -5.87 14.50
N ARG A 89 9.66 -6.91 14.38
CA ARG A 89 9.47 -8.16 15.13
C ARG A 89 9.55 -7.95 16.63
N ASP A 90 10.44 -7.08 17.11
CA ASP A 90 10.49 -6.73 18.53
C ASP A 90 9.20 -6.00 18.98
N GLY A 91 8.70 -5.09 18.13
CA GLY A 91 7.41 -4.42 18.33
C GLY A 91 6.21 -5.39 18.37
N LEU A 92 6.09 -6.27 17.38
CA LEU A 92 5.04 -7.30 17.32
C LEU A 92 5.12 -8.26 18.51
N ARG A 93 6.32 -8.69 18.89
CA ARG A 93 6.54 -9.55 20.07
C ARG A 93 6.08 -8.87 21.36
N SER A 94 6.37 -7.57 21.52
CA SER A 94 5.91 -6.81 22.69
C SER A 94 4.38 -6.75 22.85
N LYS A 95 3.65 -6.91 21.74
CA LYS A 95 2.17 -6.97 21.70
C LYS A 95 1.61 -8.39 21.75
N GLY A 96 2.45 -9.41 21.93
CA GLY A 96 2.03 -10.82 21.99
C GLY A 96 1.91 -11.52 20.63
N TYR A 97 2.38 -10.89 19.55
CA TYR A 97 2.32 -11.40 18.18
C TYR A 97 3.67 -11.95 17.68
N GLY A 98 4.53 -12.39 18.60
CA GLY A 98 5.90 -12.80 18.28
C GLY A 98 6.03 -14.08 17.45
N ASP A 99 4.97 -14.88 17.38
CA ASP A 99 4.95 -16.18 16.71
C ASP A 99 4.48 -16.10 15.23
N ILE A 100 4.20 -14.90 14.74
CA ILE A 100 3.81 -14.67 13.34
C ILE A 100 5.00 -15.00 12.43
N PRO A 101 4.91 -16.04 11.59
CA PRO A 101 6.04 -16.52 10.79
C PRO A 101 6.49 -15.51 9.73
N GLU A 102 5.61 -14.60 9.31
CA GLU A 102 5.81 -13.66 8.21
C GLU A 102 6.76 -12.50 8.56
N SER A 103 7.31 -11.84 7.53
CA SER A 103 8.29 -10.77 7.70
C SER A 103 7.64 -9.44 8.05
N GLY A 104 8.24 -8.70 9.00
CA GLY A 104 7.85 -7.32 9.28
C GLY A 104 8.41 -6.33 8.23
N GLN A 105 9.00 -6.82 7.15
CA GLN A 105 9.78 -5.99 6.23
C GLN A 105 8.95 -4.97 5.47
N ALA A 106 7.69 -5.29 5.17
CA ALA A 106 6.80 -4.41 4.43
C ALA A 106 6.62 -3.08 5.15
N LEU A 107 6.38 -3.14 6.47
CA LEU A 107 6.31 -1.95 7.30
C LEU A 107 7.54 -1.08 7.07
N GLY A 108 8.76 -1.64 6.98
CA GLY A 108 10.03 -0.95 6.71
C GLY A 108 10.07 0.05 5.54
N LEU A 109 9.10 0.02 4.62
CA LEU A 109 8.90 1.06 3.60
C LEU A 109 8.83 2.48 4.20
N TRP A 110 8.29 2.65 5.41
CA TRP A 110 8.21 3.96 6.08
C TRP A 110 9.54 4.67 6.28
N ARG A 111 10.57 3.92 6.67
CA ARG A 111 11.91 4.48 6.82
C ARG A 111 12.51 4.92 5.51
N ARG A 112 12.08 4.30 4.42
CA ARG A 112 12.56 4.58 3.07
C ARG A 112 11.61 5.45 2.26
N ARG A 113 10.54 6.01 2.84
CA ARG A 113 9.54 6.80 2.09
C ARG A 113 10.15 7.95 1.29
N HIS A 114 11.12 8.67 1.88
CA HIS A 114 11.80 9.78 1.21
C HIS A 114 12.80 9.30 0.13
N GLU A 115 13.31 8.07 0.24
CA GLU A 115 14.11 7.43 -0.81
C GLU A 115 13.23 6.92 -1.96
N MET A 116 12.05 6.38 -1.64
CA MET A 116 11.04 5.93 -2.59
C MET A 116 10.49 7.10 -3.41
N ARG A 117 10.22 8.24 -2.77
CA ARG A 117 9.62 9.45 -3.39
C ARG A 117 8.30 9.18 -4.11
N GLN A 118 7.52 8.21 -3.64
CA GLN A 118 6.22 7.88 -4.19
C GLN A 118 5.30 7.29 -3.12
N PRO A 119 3.96 7.47 -3.24
CA PRO A 119 3.01 7.00 -2.25
C PRO A 119 2.98 5.48 -2.09
N TYR A 120 2.65 5.00 -0.89
CA TYR A 120 2.34 3.59 -0.65
C TYR A 120 1.24 3.40 0.41
N CYS A 121 0.66 2.21 0.44
CA CYS A 121 -0.15 1.75 1.54
C CYS A 121 0.14 0.28 1.83
N TYR A 122 -0.19 -0.17 3.03
CA TYR A 122 -0.16 -1.56 3.41
C TYR A 122 -1.49 -2.24 3.09
N VAL A 123 -1.43 -3.52 2.77
CA VAL A 123 -2.60 -4.38 2.65
C VAL A 123 -2.45 -5.55 3.63
N ALA A 124 -3.46 -5.81 4.44
CA ALA A 124 -3.45 -6.92 5.38
C ALA A 124 -4.85 -7.53 5.52
N ASN A 125 -4.94 -8.83 5.79
CA ASN A 125 -6.21 -9.45 6.20
C ASN A 125 -6.61 -9.07 7.64
N PHE A 126 -5.64 -8.59 8.42
CA PHE A 126 -5.74 -8.41 9.86
C PHE A 126 -5.18 -7.05 10.25
N SER A 127 -6.05 -6.06 10.46
CA SER A 127 -5.65 -4.69 10.85
C SER A 127 -4.95 -4.63 12.22
N TRP A 128 -5.14 -5.62 13.08
CA TRP A 128 -4.45 -5.72 14.39
C TRP A 128 -2.93 -5.92 14.27
N LEU A 129 -2.41 -6.20 13.07
CA LEU A 129 -0.97 -6.25 12.79
C LEU A 129 -0.32 -4.86 12.75
N TRP A 130 -1.10 -3.79 12.79
CA TRP A 130 -0.58 -2.44 12.89
C TRP A 130 0.18 -2.22 14.19
N VAL A 131 1.45 -1.85 14.06
CA VAL A 131 2.29 -1.56 15.21
C VAL A 131 2.23 -0.06 15.49
N GLU A 132 1.22 0.35 16.27
CA GLU A 132 1.14 1.72 16.79
C GLU A 132 2.44 2.14 17.49
N ASN A 133 2.87 3.39 17.28
CA ASN A 133 4.00 4.01 17.97
C ASN A 133 5.34 3.25 17.80
N VAL A 134 5.55 2.54 16.68
CA VAL A 134 6.88 1.99 16.30
C VAL A 134 7.93 3.09 16.35
N ASP A 135 7.56 4.28 15.87
CA ASP A 135 8.31 5.50 16.06
C ASP A 135 7.34 6.62 16.41
N LYS A 136 7.46 7.14 17.63
CA LYS A 136 6.57 8.18 18.16
C LYS A 136 6.77 9.54 17.50
N GLN A 137 7.91 9.73 16.84
CA GLN A 137 8.24 10.99 16.16
C GLN A 137 7.85 10.96 14.68
N ASP A 138 7.45 9.79 14.18
CA ASP A 138 7.12 9.62 12.78
C ASP A 138 5.67 10.05 12.49
N PRO A 139 5.39 10.83 11.43
CA PRO A 139 4.03 11.29 11.13
C PRO A 139 3.06 10.16 10.73
N GLU A 140 3.58 9.00 10.34
CA GLU A 140 2.80 7.84 9.92
C GLU A 140 2.46 6.92 11.10
N PHE A 141 3.40 6.73 12.02
CA PHE A 141 3.29 5.79 13.16
C PHE A 141 3.15 6.47 14.53
N GLY A 142 3.45 7.76 14.62
CA GLY A 142 3.45 8.54 15.85
C GLY A 142 2.07 9.11 16.14
N GLY A 143 1.49 8.70 17.27
CA GLY A 143 0.26 9.29 17.79
C GLY A 143 -1.05 8.79 17.17
N LYS A 144 -1.01 7.98 16.09
CA LYS A 144 -2.21 7.41 15.46
C LYS A 144 -2.60 6.08 16.10
N THR A 145 -3.84 5.99 16.58
CA THR A 145 -4.46 4.71 16.97
C THR A 145 -4.85 3.92 15.72
N VAL A 146 -5.00 2.59 15.79
CA VAL A 146 -5.39 1.72 14.64
C VAL A 146 -6.59 2.24 13.83
N GLU A 147 -7.47 3.05 14.43
CA GLU A 147 -8.67 3.60 13.81
C GLU A 147 -8.39 4.69 12.76
N GLU A 148 -7.28 5.44 12.87
CA GLU A 148 -6.94 6.53 11.95
C GLU A 148 -6.20 6.10 10.66
N PRO A 149 -5.28 5.11 10.66
CA PRO A 149 -4.69 4.58 9.44
C PRO A 149 -5.55 3.53 8.74
N ASP A 150 -6.63 3.02 9.37
CA ASP A 150 -7.56 2.07 8.74
C ASP A 150 -8.20 2.68 7.50
N ASP A 151 -8.26 1.90 6.42
CA ASP A 151 -8.83 2.30 5.13
C ASP A 151 -8.11 3.43 4.35
N ILE A 152 -6.97 3.94 4.85
CA ILE A 152 -6.12 4.91 4.13
C ILE A 152 -4.71 4.35 3.94
N LEU A 153 -3.98 4.15 5.04
CA LEU A 153 -2.60 3.69 5.01
C LEU A 153 -2.50 2.16 5.18
N MET A 154 -3.47 1.56 5.86
CA MET A 154 -3.61 0.12 5.99
C MET A 154 -4.98 -0.31 5.48
N LEU A 155 -5.00 -0.93 4.30
CA LEU A 155 -6.21 -1.42 3.67
C LEU A 155 -6.48 -2.87 4.10
N ASN A 156 -7.70 -3.13 4.55
CA ASN A 156 -8.13 -4.48 4.86
C ASN A 156 -8.41 -5.27 3.57
N LYS A 157 -7.59 -6.28 3.27
CA LYS A 157 -7.70 -7.16 2.09
C LYS A 157 -9.10 -7.78 1.95
N SER A 158 -9.73 -8.20 3.06
CA SER A 158 -11.07 -8.79 3.04
C SER A 158 -12.19 -7.80 2.66
N ARG A 159 -11.88 -6.50 2.67
CA ARG A 159 -12.79 -5.41 2.30
C ARG A 159 -12.47 -4.80 0.95
N LEU A 160 -11.46 -5.31 0.25
CA LEU A 160 -11.14 -4.92 -1.13
C LEU A 160 -12.02 -5.73 -2.08
N TRP A 161 -12.98 -5.05 -2.69
CA TRP A 161 -13.93 -5.63 -3.64
C TRP A 161 -13.76 -4.96 -5.01
N PRO A 162 -14.12 -5.64 -6.10
CA PRO A 162 -14.00 -5.09 -7.45
C PRO A 162 -14.67 -3.74 -7.65
N ASP A 163 -15.81 -3.51 -6.98
CA ASP A 163 -16.61 -2.29 -7.07
C ASP A 163 -16.10 -1.14 -6.19
N ASN A 164 -15.17 -1.40 -5.25
CA ASN A 164 -14.71 -0.41 -4.28
C ASN A 164 -13.21 -0.15 -4.29
N ILE A 165 -12.41 -1.03 -4.91
CA ILE A 165 -10.94 -0.97 -4.79
C ILE A 165 -10.39 0.34 -5.35
N GLU A 166 -10.85 0.77 -6.51
CA GLU A 166 -10.38 2.02 -7.13
C GLU A 166 -10.58 3.20 -6.18
N GLY A 167 -11.79 3.38 -5.62
CA GLY A 167 -12.07 4.45 -4.67
C GLY A 167 -11.28 4.33 -3.35
N LYS A 168 -10.86 3.13 -2.95
CA LYS A 168 -9.96 2.95 -1.80
C LYS A 168 -8.52 3.38 -2.14
N LEU A 169 -8.00 2.99 -3.31
CA LEU A 169 -6.64 3.37 -3.74
C LEU A 169 -6.52 4.88 -3.98
N LEU A 170 -7.56 5.52 -4.52
CA LEU A 170 -7.59 6.97 -4.69
C LEU A 170 -7.56 7.70 -3.36
N ARG A 171 -8.34 7.25 -2.37
CA ARG A 171 -8.31 7.85 -1.02
C ARG A 171 -6.97 7.65 -0.33
N ALA A 172 -6.38 6.47 -0.46
CA ALA A 172 -5.03 6.19 0.05
C ALA A 172 -4.02 7.17 -0.55
N ARG A 173 -3.99 7.34 -1.87
CA ARG A 173 -3.12 8.32 -2.54
C ARG A 173 -3.41 9.76 -2.10
N GLN A 174 -4.68 10.18 -2.07
CA GLN A 174 -5.03 11.55 -1.73
C GLN A 174 -4.51 11.93 -0.34
N ALA A 175 -4.58 11.01 0.62
CA ALA A 175 -4.05 11.26 1.95
C ALA A 175 -2.55 11.56 1.96
N TRP A 176 -1.74 10.96 1.07
CA TRP A 176 -0.33 11.29 0.94
C TRP A 176 -0.09 12.74 0.48
N GLU A 177 -0.96 13.25 -0.39
CA GLU A 177 -0.91 14.62 -0.88
C GLU A 177 -1.36 15.60 0.19
N ASP A 178 -2.46 15.29 0.88
CA ASP A 178 -3.05 16.13 1.93
C ASP A 178 -2.12 16.25 3.15
N GLU A 179 -1.53 15.14 3.57
CA GLU A 179 -0.64 15.06 4.74
C GLU A 179 0.82 15.41 4.42
N GLN A 180 1.14 15.61 3.14
CA GLN A 180 2.48 15.98 2.66
C GLN A 180 3.60 15.03 3.11
N TRP A 181 3.31 13.73 3.28
CA TRP A 181 4.28 12.75 3.82
C TRP A 181 5.56 12.54 2.97
N LEU A 182 5.59 13.03 1.73
CA LEU A 182 6.78 13.03 0.87
C LEU A 182 7.58 14.34 0.89
N SER A 183 7.11 15.38 1.60
CA SER A 183 7.75 16.70 1.66
C SER A 183 8.94 16.75 2.61
#